data_AF-A0A7W0VWU9-F1
#
_entry.id   AF-A0A7W0VWU9-F1
#
_cell.length_a   1.000
_cell.length_b   1.000
_cell.length_c   1.000
_cell.angle_alpha   90.00
_cell.angle_beta   90.00
_cell.angle_gamma   90.00
#
_symmetry.space_group_name_H-M   'P 1'
#
loop_
_entity.id
_entity.type
_entity.pdbx_description
1 polymer ?
#
loop_
_entity_poly.entity_id
_entity_poly.type
_entity_poly.pdbx_seq_one_letter_code
_entity_poly.pdbx_strand_id
1 'polypeptide(L)' 'MGETLFTSTYTPDPKSALDVLAFVLTPVAAFASDPDELEAVTELLGAAKAEAIERWQLMRSEAKRD' A
#
# COMPACT_ATOMS: atom_id res chain seq x y z
N MET A 1 -1.80 26.18 3.06
CA MET A 1 -2.82 25.42 2.32
C MET A 1 -2.11 24.21 1.76
N GLY A 2 -2.38 23.02 2.30
CA GLY A 2 -1.76 21.78 1.85
C GLY A 2 -2.37 21.39 0.52
N GLU A 3 -1.63 21.58 -0.57
CA GLU A 3 -1.99 21.05 -1.87
C GLU A 3 -1.97 19.52 -1.77
N THR A 4 -3.15 18.91 -1.65
CA THR A 4 -3.29 17.48 -1.90
C THR A 4 -3.01 17.27 -3.39
N LEU A 5 -1.79 16.86 -3.72
CA LEU A 5 -1.39 16.44 -5.07
C LEU A 5 -2.15 15.16 -5.44
N PHE A 6 -3.43 15.28 -5.74
CA PHE A 6 -4.17 14.28 -6.50
C PHE A 6 -3.75 14.44 -7.96
N THR A 7 -2.54 14.00 -8.27
CA THR A 7 -2.07 13.97 -9.64
C THR A 7 -2.65 12.74 -10.34
N SER A 8 -3.49 12.97 -11.35
CA SER A 8 -4.10 11.91 -12.17
C SER A 8 -3.08 11.17 -13.05
N THR A 9 -1.81 11.59 -13.02
CA THR A 9 -0.73 11.02 -13.85
C THR A 9 0.20 10.09 -13.07
N TYR A 10 0.04 9.98 -11.74
CA TYR A 10 0.83 9.04 -10.96
C TYR A 10 0.20 7.64 -11.05
N THR A 11 0.83 6.79 -11.83
CA THR A 11 0.52 5.36 -11.87
C THR A 11 1.54 4.64 -10.98
N PRO A 12 1.14 4.09 -9.82
CA PRO A 12 2.07 3.36 -8.97
C PRO A 12 2.66 2.16 -9.72
N ASP A 13 3.97 1.98 -9.63
CA ASP A 13 4.66 0.82 -10.19
C ASP A 13 4.59 -0.36 -9.20
N PRO A 14 3.90 -1.47 -9.54
CA PRO A 14 3.83 -2.64 -8.66
C PRO A 14 5.18 -3.32 -8.41
N LYS A 15 6.24 -2.96 -9.16
CA LYS A 15 7.61 -3.42 -8.95
C LYS A 15 8.44 -2.46 -8.08
N SER A 16 7.96 -1.24 -7.84
CA SER A 16 8.61 -0.27 -6.95
C SER A 16 8.29 -0.61 -5.49
N ALA A 17 9.32 -0.91 -4.70
CA ALA A 17 9.16 -1.16 -3.28
C ALA A 17 8.58 0.06 -2.53
N LEU A 18 8.88 1.28 -2.99
CA LEU A 18 8.37 2.52 -2.40
C LEU A 18 6.88 2.72 -2.68
N ASP A 19 6.44 2.43 -3.91
CA ASP A 19 5.04 2.60 -4.32
C ASP A 19 4.16 1.55 -3.64
N VAL A 20 4.66 0.31 -3.55
CA VAL A 20 4.01 -0.76 -2.78
C VAL A 20 3.92 -0.38 -1.30
N LEU A 21 5.00 0.15 -0.71
CA LEU A 21 4.97 0.58 0.69
C LEU A 21 3.97 1.73 0.92
N ALA A 22 3.95 2.73 0.04
CA ALA A 22 3.01 3.84 0.11
C ALA A 22 1.56 3.33 0.05
N PHE A 23 1.26 2.39 -0.86
CA PHE A 23 -0.05 1.76 -0.97
C PHE A 23 -0.43 0.97 0.29
N VAL A 24 0.48 0.17 0.84
CA VAL A 24 0.26 -0.65 2.04
C VAL A 24 0.01 0.19 3.28
N LEU A 25 0.74 1.30 3.43
CA LEU A 25 0.61 2.21 4.57
C LEU A 25 -0.57 3.17 4.45
N THR A 26 -1.19 3.26 3.27
CA THR A 26 -2.35 4.12 3.07
C THR A 26 -3.51 3.64 3.96
N PRO A 27 -4.11 4.54 4.78
CA PRO A 27 -5.30 4.22 5.55
C PRO A 27 -6.47 3.86 4.62
N VAL A 28 -7.28 2.87 5.02
CA VAL A 28 -8.45 2.44 4.23
C VAL A 28 -9.42 3.61 3.97
N ALA A 29 -9.54 4.53 4.94
CA ALA A 29 -10.34 5.75 4.83
C ALA A 29 -9.92 6.72 3.71
N ALA A 30 -8.74 6.53 3.10
CA ALA A 30 -8.33 7.29 1.93
C ALA A 30 -8.96 6.78 0.62
N PHE A 31 -9.48 5.54 0.62
CA PHE A 31 -10.09 4.90 -0.55
C PHE A 31 -11.61 4.85 -0.48
N ALA A 32 -12.20 4.87 0.71
CA ALA A 32 -13.64 4.87 0.92
C ALA A 32 -14.02 5.64 2.19
N SER A 33 -15.22 6.22 2.20
CA SER A 33 -15.80 6.90 3.37
C SER A 33 -17.09 6.25 3.87
N ASP A 34 -17.71 5.39 3.04
CA ASP A 34 -18.91 4.64 3.41
C ASP A 34 -18.55 3.34 4.15
N PRO A 35 -19.29 2.93 5.20
CA PRO A 35 -18.98 1.72 5.97
C PRO A 35 -18.94 0.42 5.14
N ASP A 36 -19.85 0.26 4.18
CA ASP A 36 -19.93 -0.97 3.38
C ASP A 36 -18.78 -1.01 2.35
N GLU A 37 -18.45 0.15 1.78
CA GLU A 37 -17.27 0.27 0.90
C GLU A 37 -15.95 0.08 1.67
N LEU A 38 -15.87 0.57 2.92
CA LEU A 38 -14.69 0.40 3.77
C LEU A 38 -14.40 -1.08 4.07
N GLU A 39 -15.44 -1.89 4.30
CA GLU A 39 -15.28 -3.33 4.52
C GLU A 39 -14.73 -4.01 3.25
N ALA A 40 -15.32 -3.72 2.09
CA ALA A 40 -14.86 -4.24 0.81
C ALA A 40 -13.42 -3.83 0.48
N VAL A 41 -13.05 -2.56 0.71
CA VAL A 41 -11.69 -2.07 0.52
C VAL A 41 -10.74 -2.73 1.52
N THR A 42 -11.15 -2.93 2.77
CA THR A 42 -10.32 -3.60 3.77
C THR A 42 -10.00 -5.03 3.36
N GLU A 43 -11.00 -5.77 2.86
CA GLU A 43 -10.81 -7.13 2.36
C GLU A 43 -9.86 -7.16 1.15
N LEU A 44 -10.10 -6.28 0.15
CA LEU A 44 -9.28 -6.18 -1.06
C LEU A 44 -7.82 -5.81 -0.75
N LEU A 45 -7.61 -4.85 0.15
CA LEU A 45 -6.26 -4.41 0.53
C LEU A 45 -5.56 -5.40 1.45
N GLY A 46 -6.31 -6.17 2.25
CA GLY A 46 -5.75 -7.09 3.25
C GLY A 46 -4.74 -8.08 2.67
N ALA A 47 -5.09 -8.73 1.55
CA ALA A 47 -4.21 -9.68 0.88
C ALA A 47 -2.91 -9.01 0.35
N ALA A 48 -3.05 -7.85 -0.30
CA ALA A 48 -1.91 -7.10 -0.83
C ALA A 48 -0.98 -6.60 0.28
N LYS A 49 -1.53 -6.18 1.42
CA LYS A 49 -0.74 -5.78 2.60
C LYS A 49 0.05 -6.93 3.19
N ALA A 50 -0.55 -8.12 3.31
CA ALA A 50 0.12 -9.30 3.83
C ALA A 50 1.32 -9.70 2.95
N GLU A 51 1.11 -9.78 1.63
CA GLU A 51 2.16 -10.13 0.67
C GLU A 51 3.32 -9.12 0.68
N ALA A 52 3.01 -7.83 0.75
CA ALA A 52 4.03 -6.79 0.81
C ALA A 52 4.89 -6.87 2.08
N ILE A 53 4.27 -7.16 3.23
CA ILE A 53 4.98 -7.37 4.50
C ILE A 53 5.90 -8.59 4.40
N GLU A 54 5.41 -9.70 3.85
CA GLU A 54 6.21 -10.93 3.68
C GLU A 54 7.43 -10.69 2.79
N ARG A 55 7.25 -10.05 1.62
CA ARG A 55 8.36 -9.69 0.72
C ARG A 55 9.39 -8.78 1.40
N TRP A 56 8.93 -7.79 2.16
CA TRP A 56 9.82 -6.91 2.90
C TRP A 56 10.64 -7.65 3.96
N GLN A 57 10.00 -8.57 4.71
CA GLN A 57 10.69 -9.40 5.69
C GLN A 57 11.72 -10.33 5.06
N LEU A 58 11.41 -10.91 3.89
CA LEU A 58 12.33 -11.75 3.14
C LEU A 58 13.57 -10.95 2.71
N MET A 59 13.38 -9.81 2.05
CA MET A 59 14.48 -8.94 1.62
C MET A 59 15.36 -8.49 2.80
N ARG A 60 14.73 -8.13 3.94
CA ARG A 60 15.46 -7.74 5.17
C ARG A 60 16.25 -8.89 5.77
N SER A 61 15.77 -10.12 5.64
CA SER A 61 16.45 -11.31 6.13
C SER A 61 17.63 -11.68 5.25
N GLU A 62 17.53 -11.49 3.93
CA GLU A 62 18.62 -11.69 2.97
C GLU A 62 19.71 -10.63 3.14
N ALA A 63 19.34 -9.35 3.22
CA ALA A 63 20.28 -8.23 3.42
C ALA A 63 21.05 -8.27 4.76
N LYS A 64 20.63 -9.11 5.70
CA LYS A 64 21.30 -9.31 7.01
C LYS A 64 22.26 -10.51 6.99
N ARG A 65 22.27 -11.29 5.91
CA ARG A 65 23.11 -12.49 5.73
C ARG A 65 24.36 -12.23 4.89
N ASP A 66 24.40 -11.12 4.17
CA ASP A 66 25.61 -10.49 3.59
C ASP A 66 26.28 -9.55 4.62
#